data_AF-A0AAE0TM60-F1
#
_entry.id   AF-A0AAE0TM60-F1
#
_cell.length_a   1.000
_cell.length_b   1.000
_cell.length_c   1.000
_cell.angle_alpha   90.00
_cell.angle_beta   90.00
_cell.angle_gamma   90.00
#
_symmetry.space_group_name_H-M   'P 1'
#
loop_
_entity.id
_entity.type
_entity.pdbx_description
1 polymer ?
#
loop_
_entity_poly.entity_id
_entity_poly.type
_entity_poly.pdbx_seq_one_letter_code
_entity_poly.pdbx_strand_id
1 'polypeptide(L)'
;MATANGKKKSAEEPTKPTTTEETKKPSLRDAKKEDINGEYVPSLTTMVSILVGIIGTVLYFTKNTWYPGLVLTIEATIGPELAQYIPESILIDARTTEVAQLMGGIYASLVAMRYIDSKGITYGPHKMNETKPSKNMSPAIIQLYQKLPYVDGPEAGNFDFLLGSEFADFRKPEEAKEARDPFQRNPSSKANSTNGRYVSPWQTPLVRIHGQGIILMYDVKTHRIWMLEPNSGVTADPELVGTANIGEQGINKNSFEHIPNRPADEVLRDYRKWLAELRYIPGNGENSKFEGLYDYYALKNLYIEHGWPMFFKGDKFEVARARWYAGERARHNGNEPVREKDKFALWKKAAERDLQARQNDVAAAEEINDEWIAKWELFKLGGIYGKILSDLAEAEVEATRLCPDRECYKEEDLPLW
;
A
#
# COMPACT_ATOMS: atom_id res chain seq x y z
N MET A 1 -33.15 4.45 48.54
CA MET A 1 -32.66 4.26 49.92
C MET A 1 -31.31 4.97 50.04
N ALA A 2 -31.19 5.83 51.05
CA ALA A 2 -30.03 6.65 51.38
C ALA A 2 -28.78 5.78 51.65
N THR A 3 -27.55 6.26 51.44
CA THR A 3 -26.87 7.07 52.46
C THR A 3 -25.78 8.00 51.89
N ALA A 4 -25.70 9.16 52.50
CA ALA A 4 -24.68 10.18 52.37
C ALA A 4 -23.57 9.99 53.41
N ASN A 5 -22.37 10.51 53.13
CA ASN A 5 -21.42 11.19 54.03
C ASN A 5 -20.08 11.32 53.26
N GLY A 6 -19.36 12.43 53.17
CA GLY A 6 -19.48 13.72 53.83
C GLY A 6 -18.10 14.17 54.32
N LYS A 7 -17.55 15.25 53.73
CA LYS A 7 -16.55 16.20 54.27
C LYS A 7 -15.12 15.64 54.55
N LYS A 8 -14.01 16.39 54.45
CA LYS A 8 -13.75 17.84 54.54
C LYS A 8 -12.34 18.17 54.01
N LYS A 9 -12.16 19.42 53.59
CA LYS A 9 -10.92 20.14 53.23
C LYS A 9 -9.93 20.29 54.41
N SER A 10 -8.63 20.39 54.12
CA SER A 10 -7.79 21.53 54.55
C SER A 10 -6.61 21.72 53.59
N ALA A 11 -6.21 22.99 53.45
CA ALA A 11 -5.09 23.47 52.66
C ALA A 11 -3.87 23.66 53.56
N GLU A 12 -2.66 23.54 53.01
CA GLU A 12 -1.47 24.24 53.52
C GLU A 12 -0.40 24.31 52.42
N GLU A 13 0.16 25.50 52.25
CA GLU A 13 1.25 25.89 51.37
C GLU A 13 2.49 26.22 52.26
N PRO A 14 3.62 26.69 51.71
CA PRO A 14 4.77 25.94 51.21
C PRO A 14 5.99 26.00 52.15
N THR A 15 6.98 25.14 51.93
CA THR A 15 8.33 25.33 52.48
C THR A 15 9.43 25.09 51.43
N LYS A 16 10.28 26.11 51.28
CA LYS A 16 11.61 26.07 50.65
C LYS A 16 12.60 25.34 51.59
N PRO A 17 13.71 24.80 51.06
CA PRO A 17 14.98 25.42 51.44
C PRO A 17 16.03 25.50 50.32
N THR A 18 16.96 26.41 50.59
CA THR A 18 18.18 26.82 49.88
C THR A 18 19.34 25.85 50.19
N THR A 19 20.20 25.48 49.24
CA THR A 19 21.67 25.72 49.33
C THR A 19 22.43 25.40 48.03
N THR A 20 23.36 26.30 47.77
CA THR A 20 24.53 26.39 46.90
C THR A 20 25.43 25.14 46.83
N GLU A 21 25.94 24.83 45.63
CA GLU A 21 27.28 24.26 45.49
C GLU A 21 27.96 24.74 44.19
N GLU A 22 29.09 25.42 44.39
CA GLU A 22 30.02 25.96 43.40
C GLU A 22 31.02 24.85 43.04
N THR A 23 31.21 24.53 41.76
CA THR A 23 32.38 23.75 41.32
C THR A 23 33.06 24.37 40.10
N LYS A 24 34.35 24.64 40.32
CA LYS A 24 35.32 25.26 39.43
C LYS A 24 35.58 24.45 38.15
N LYS A 25 35.73 25.19 37.04
CA LYS A 25 36.41 24.76 35.80
C LYS A 25 37.82 24.22 36.07
N PRO A 26 38.25 23.13 35.40
CA PRO A 26 39.64 22.91 35.07
C PRO A 26 40.00 23.57 33.71
N SER A 27 41.15 24.21 33.72
CA SER A 27 41.82 24.88 32.61
C SER A 27 42.39 23.87 31.60
N LEU A 28 42.11 24.09 30.31
CA LEU A 28 42.77 23.42 29.18
C LEU A 28 44.16 24.04 28.94
N ARG A 29 45.15 23.63 29.75
CA ARG A 29 46.57 23.62 29.39
C ARG A 29 47.20 22.43 30.10
N ASP A 30 48.08 21.74 29.39
CA ASP A 30 48.88 20.57 29.80
C ASP A 30 48.24 19.19 29.52
N ALA A 31 48.28 18.79 28.26
CA ALA A 31 48.35 17.37 27.88
C ALA A 31 49.61 17.17 27.02
N LYS A 32 50.51 16.35 27.56
CA LYS A 32 51.79 15.89 26.98
C LYS A 32 51.56 15.21 25.62
N LYS A 33 52.49 15.45 24.69
CA LYS A 33 52.74 14.59 23.54
C LYS A 33 53.39 13.30 24.04
N GLU A 34 52.74 12.17 23.83
CA GLU A 34 53.37 10.85 23.76
C GLU A 34 53.19 10.30 22.34
N ASP A 35 54.32 9.98 21.71
CA ASP A 35 54.42 9.37 20.40
C ASP A 35 53.96 7.90 20.46
N ILE A 36 52.92 7.53 19.70
CA ILE A 36 52.63 6.14 19.34
C ILE A 36 52.11 6.08 17.90
N ASN A 37 52.87 5.39 17.04
CA ASN A 37 52.52 4.75 15.76
C ASN A 37 51.71 5.55 14.72
N GLY A 38 52.43 6.26 13.84
CA GLY A 38 52.53 5.89 12.43
C GLY A 38 51.29 5.83 11.52
N GLU A 39 50.10 6.23 11.95
CA GLU A 39 48.97 6.51 11.05
C GLU A 39 48.80 8.02 10.92
N TYR A 40 48.93 8.50 9.68
CA TYR A 40 48.70 9.90 9.34
C TYR A 40 47.22 10.20 9.47
N VAL A 41 46.78 10.64 10.65
CA VAL A 41 45.46 11.25 10.84
C VAL A 41 45.54 12.66 10.26
N PRO A 42 44.87 12.96 9.14
CA PRO A 42 44.88 14.31 8.59
C PRO A 42 44.36 15.27 9.64
N SER A 43 44.98 16.45 9.74
CA SER A 43 44.48 17.50 10.64
C SER A 43 43.01 17.81 10.30
N LEU A 44 42.22 18.22 11.30
CA LEU A 44 40.82 18.64 11.09
C LEU A 44 40.71 19.65 9.93
N THR A 45 41.69 20.53 9.79
CA THR A 45 41.80 21.52 8.71
C THR A 45 42.00 20.87 7.34
N THR A 46 42.78 19.80 7.25
CA THR A 46 42.99 19.01 6.03
C THR A 46 41.72 18.24 5.66
N MET A 47 41.04 17.62 6.63
CA MET A 47 39.76 16.95 6.39
C MET A 47 38.68 17.94 5.93
N VAL A 48 38.58 19.11 6.56
CA VAL A 48 37.66 20.18 6.14
C VAL A 48 38.01 20.69 4.74
N SER A 49 39.29 20.81 4.39
CA SER A 49 39.71 21.25 3.06
C SER A 49 39.38 20.22 1.97
N ILE A 50 39.53 18.92 2.28
CA ILE A 50 39.10 17.84 1.39
C ILE A 50 37.57 17.84 1.27
N LEU A 51 36.84 18.05 2.36
CA LEU A 51 35.38 18.11 2.35
C LEU A 51 34.88 19.31 1.54
N VAL A 52 35.47 20.50 1.71
CA VAL A 52 35.18 21.70 0.93
C VAL A 52 35.57 21.50 -0.54
N GLY A 53 36.66 20.78 -0.81
CA GLY A 53 37.06 20.41 -2.17
C GLY A 53 36.06 19.46 -2.83
N ILE A 54 35.60 18.43 -2.11
CA ILE A 54 34.60 17.47 -2.59
C ILE A 54 33.26 18.18 -2.77
N ILE A 55 32.78 18.92 -1.77
CA ILE A 55 31.53 19.70 -1.84
C ILE A 55 31.61 20.72 -2.98
N GLY A 56 32.72 21.44 -3.12
CA GLY A 56 32.95 22.40 -4.19
C GLY A 56 32.96 21.75 -5.57
N THR A 57 33.57 20.56 -5.71
CA THR A 57 33.60 19.79 -6.95
C THR A 57 32.22 19.22 -7.28
N VAL A 58 31.51 18.68 -6.28
CA VAL A 58 30.13 18.21 -6.41
C VAL A 58 29.21 19.37 -6.82
N LEU A 59 29.31 20.54 -6.16
CA LEU A 59 28.56 21.75 -6.50
C LEU A 59 28.93 22.32 -7.89
N TYR A 60 30.17 22.14 -8.35
CA TYR A 60 30.63 22.56 -9.66
C TYR A 60 30.12 21.66 -10.78
N PHE A 61 30.15 20.33 -10.60
CA PHE A 61 29.63 19.36 -11.58
C PHE A 61 28.10 19.29 -11.59
N THR A 62 27.43 19.54 -10.45
CA THR A 62 25.96 19.56 -10.35
C THR A 62 25.31 20.75 -11.07
N LYS A 63 26.05 21.82 -11.38
CA LYS A 63 25.52 22.91 -12.21
C LYS A 63 25.18 22.51 -13.65
N ASN A 64 25.75 21.41 -14.17
CA ASN A 64 25.53 20.97 -15.56
C ASN A 64 24.86 19.60 -15.72
N THR A 65 24.91 18.71 -14.73
CA THR A 65 24.11 17.47 -14.70
C THR A 65 23.93 16.99 -13.26
N TRP A 66 22.72 17.11 -12.71
CA TRP A 66 22.41 16.75 -11.33
C TRP A 66 22.17 15.23 -11.23
N TYR A 67 23.14 14.47 -10.68
CA TYR A 67 23.00 13.04 -10.38
C TYR A 67 22.69 12.84 -8.89
N PRO A 68 21.42 12.68 -8.48
CA PRO A 68 21.03 12.51 -7.07
C PRO A 68 21.68 11.29 -6.41
N GLY A 69 22.05 10.26 -7.19
CA GLY A 69 22.79 9.10 -6.69
C GLY A 69 24.14 9.44 -6.04
N LEU A 70 24.80 10.54 -6.43
CA LEU A 70 26.12 10.89 -5.90
C LEU A 70 26.08 11.28 -4.41
N VAL A 71 25.02 11.96 -3.95
CA VAL A 71 24.89 12.41 -2.55
C VAL A 71 24.63 11.24 -1.58
N LEU A 72 23.85 10.25 -2.02
CA LEU A 72 23.59 9.05 -1.22
C LEU A 72 24.78 8.07 -1.24
N THR A 73 25.51 8.02 -2.36
CA THR A 73 26.78 7.28 -2.42
C THR A 73 27.82 7.89 -1.49
N ILE A 74 27.80 9.22 -1.31
CA ILE A 74 28.65 9.94 -0.36
C ILE A 74 28.36 9.48 1.08
N GLU A 75 27.09 9.38 1.54
CA GLU A 75 26.78 8.83 2.89
C GLU A 75 27.37 7.41 3.08
N ALA A 76 27.32 6.56 2.05
CA ALA A 76 27.90 5.21 2.08
C ALA A 76 29.44 5.18 2.02
N THR A 77 30.08 6.22 1.47
CA THR A 77 31.52 6.24 1.16
C THR A 77 32.37 7.00 2.18
N ILE A 78 31.88 8.12 2.74
CA ILE A 78 32.67 8.93 3.72
C ILE A 78 32.50 8.49 5.18
N GLY A 79 31.71 7.43 5.44
CA GLY A 79 31.50 6.90 6.78
C GLY A 79 30.58 7.78 7.65
N PRO A 80 30.01 7.21 8.73
CA PRO A 80 28.98 7.86 9.54
C PRO A 80 29.47 9.14 10.24
N GLU A 81 30.76 9.26 10.52
CA GLU A 81 31.36 10.43 11.19
C GLU A 81 31.36 11.69 10.34
N LEU A 82 31.32 11.56 9.00
CA LEU A 82 31.31 12.71 8.09
C LEU A 82 29.91 13.04 7.57
N ALA A 83 28.99 12.07 7.58
CA ALA A 83 27.59 12.27 7.20
C ALA A 83 26.89 13.35 8.06
N GLN A 84 27.28 13.49 9.33
CA GLN A 84 26.74 14.51 10.24
C GLN A 84 27.00 15.97 9.79
N TYR A 85 27.96 16.20 8.89
CA TYR A 85 28.29 17.53 8.39
C TYR A 85 27.53 17.90 7.12
N ILE A 86 26.78 16.97 6.51
CA ILE A 86 25.93 17.29 5.37
C ILE A 86 24.68 18.00 5.90
N PRO A 87 24.36 19.21 5.41
CA PRO A 87 23.14 19.91 5.81
C PRO A 87 21.90 19.04 5.55
N GLU A 88 21.01 18.94 6.55
CA GLU A 88 19.78 18.14 6.45
C GLU A 88 18.93 18.53 5.23
N SER A 89 18.92 19.81 4.86
CA SER A 89 18.23 20.30 3.66
C SER A 89 18.75 19.69 2.36
N ILE A 90 20.07 19.45 2.25
CA ILE A 90 20.68 18.80 1.08
C ILE A 90 20.31 17.31 1.03
N LEU A 91 20.32 16.64 2.19
CA LEU A 91 19.91 15.23 2.28
C LEU A 91 18.43 15.04 1.93
N ILE A 92 17.55 15.88 2.48
CA ILE A 92 16.12 15.87 2.16
C ILE A 92 15.92 16.11 0.66
N ASP A 93 16.60 17.09 0.08
CA ASP A 93 16.48 17.41 -1.34
C ASP A 93 16.91 16.24 -2.24
N ALA A 94 18.03 15.58 -1.92
CA ALA A 94 18.52 14.40 -2.61
C ALA A 94 17.53 13.22 -2.51
N ARG A 95 17.10 12.87 -1.28
CA ARG A 95 16.18 11.77 -1.00
C ARG A 95 14.83 11.95 -1.67
N THR A 96 14.25 13.15 -1.58
CA THR A 96 12.96 13.45 -2.23
C THR A 96 13.05 13.42 -3.75
N THR A 97 14.19 13.83 -4.32
CA THR A 97 14.42 13.74 -5.77
C THR A 97 14.55 12.29 -6.21
N GLU A 98 15.30 11.47 -5.49
CA GLU A 98 15.47 10.06 -5.85
C GLU A 98 14.13 9.31 -5.78
N VAL A 99 13.36 9.45 -4.70
CA VAL A 99 12.03 8.82 -4.60
C VAL A 99 11.12 9.24 -5.75
N ALA A 100 11.09 10.54 -6.10
CA ALA A 100 10.29 11.01 -7.22
C ALA A 100 10.74 10.42 -8.57
N GLN A 101 12.04 10.29 -8.80
CA GLN A 101 12.59 9.67 -10.01
C GLN A 101 12.27 8.18 -10.08
N LEU A 102 12.41 7.45 -8.96
CA LEU A 102 12.12 6.03 -8.89
C LEU A 102 10.62 5.74 -9.10
N MET A 103 9.74 6.53 -8.49
CA MET A 103 8.30 6.48 -8.76
C MET A 103 8.00 6.75 -10.24
N GLY A 104 8.67 7.73 -10.85
CA GLY A 104 8.57 7.99 -12.29
C GLY A 104 9.01 6.81 -13.15
N GLY A 105 10.07 6.09 -12.74
CA GLY A 105 10.53 4.87 -13.39
C GLY A 105 9.53 3.71 -13.31
N ILE A 106 8.79 3.61 -12.21
CA ILE A 106 7.68 2.64 -12.07
C ILE A 106 6.56 3.00 -13.04
N TYR A 107 6.13 4.26 -13.09
CA TYR A 107 5.06 4.69 -14.02
C TYR A 107 5.47 4.55 -15.49
N ALA A 108 6.72 4.84 -15.83
CA ALA A 108 7.26 4.58 -17.16
C ALA A 108 7.21 3.09 -17.53
N SER A 109 7.42 2.19 -16.55
CA SER A 109 7.26 0.75 -16.75
C SER A 109 5.80 0.38 -17.00
N LEU A 110 4.85 0.97 -16.26
CA LEU A 110 3.41 0.75 -16.49
C LEU A 110 2.93 1.28 -17.86
N VAL A 111 3.48 2.40 -18.34
CA VAL A 111 3.26 2.89 -19.71
C VAL A 111 3.81 1.89 -20.73
N ALA A 112 5.05 1.40 -20.53
CA ALA A 112 5.66 0.43 -21.41
C ALA A 112 4.85 -0.88 -21.48
N MET A 113 4.22 -1.27 -20.37
CA MET A 113 3.30 -2.43 -20.30
C MET A 113 1.93 -2.18 -20.94
N ARG A 114 1.64 -0.98 -21.48
CA ARG A 114 0.29 -0.61 -21.98
C ARG A 114 -0.79 -0.73 -20.92
N TYR A 115 -0.44 -0.41 -19.68
CA TYR A 115 -1.38 -0.41 -18.56
C TYR A 115 -2.02 0.98 -18.35
N ILE A 116 -1.23 2.04 -18.51
CA ILE A 116 -1.68 3.44 -18.45
C ILE A 116 -1.19 4.21 -19.68
N ASP A 117 -1.93 5.24 -20.09
CA ASP A 117 -1.48 6.20 -21.08
C ASP A 117 -0.52 7.22 -20.46
N SER A 118 0.61 7.44 -21.12
CA SER A 118 1.59 8.48 -20.76
C SER A 118 1.01 9.89 -20.66
N LYS A 119 -0.06 10.20 -21.40
CA LYS A 119 -0.74 11.51 -21.38
C LYS A 119 -1.36 11.81 -20.02
N GLY A 120 -1.74 10.78 -19.27
CA GLY A 120 -2.27 10.92 -17.91
C GLY A 120 -1.19 11.20 -16.87
N ILE A 121 0.10 11.23 -17.21
CA ILE A 121 1.18 11.46 -16.25
C ILE A 121 1.61 12.93 -16.27
N THR A 122 1.52 13.59 -15.13
CA THR A 122 2.09 14.94 -14.94
C THR A 122 3.33 14.86 -14.06
N TYR A 123 4.47 15.29 -14.59
CA TYR A 123 5.74 15.36 -13.85
C TYR A 123 5.87 16.70 -13.11
N GLY A 124 6.57 16.67 -11.97
CA GLY A 124 6.87 17.89 -11.21
C GLY A 124 7.90 18.80 -11.91
N PRO A 125 8.20 19.98 -11.33
CA PRO A 125 7.68 20.44 -10.04
C PRO A 125 6.23 20.97 -10.10
N HIS A 126 5.43 20.64 -9.09
CA HIS A 126 4.04 21.09 -8.95
C HIS A 126 3.91 22.26 -7.97
N LYS A 127 2.87 23.07 -8.15
CA LYS A 127 2.45 24.04 -7.15
C LYS A 127 1.55 23.35 -6.13
N MET A 128 1.94 23.37 -4.86
CA MET A 128 1.10 22.88 -3.78
C MET A 128 0.22 24.03 -3.30
N ASN A 129 -1.10 23.90 -3.46
CA ASN A 129 -2.03 24.84 -2.85
C ASN A 129 -1.85 24.76 -1.33
N GLU A 130 -1.66 25.91 -0.66
CA GLU A 130 -1.57 26.01 0.80
C GLU A 130 -2.91 25.65 1.47
N THR A 131 -3.27 24.38 1.42
CA THR A 131 -4.51 23.86 1.99
C THR A 131 -4.26 23.37 3.41
N LYS A 132 -5.30 23.32 4.25
CA LYS A 132 -5.21 22.89 5.66
C LYS A 132 -4.37 21.61 5.92
N PRO A 133 -4.32 20.57 5.06
CA PRO A 133 -3.46 19.40 5.26
C PRO A 133 -1.96 19.73 5.37
N SER A 134 -1.49 20.79 4.71
CA SER A 134 -0.07 21.21 4.75
C SER A 134 0.40 21.61 6.15
N LYS A 135 -0.52 22.07 7.02
CA LYS A 135 -0.19 22.51 8.38
C LYS A 135 0.29 21.38 9.29
N ASN A 136 -0.04 20.14 8.96
CA ASN A 136 0.38 18.97 9.73
C ASN A 136 1.55 18.21 9.08
N MET A 137 2.10 18.69 7.97
CA MET A 137 3.20 18.05 7.25
C MET A 137 4.52 18.80 7.45
N SER A 138 5.62 18.07 7.41
CA SER A 138 6.95 18.69 7.39
C SER A 138 7.23 19.33 6.02
N PRO A 139 8.10 20.36 5.95
CA PRO A 139 8.54 20.94 4.68
C PRO A 139 9.12 19.90 3.70
N ALA A 140 9.77 18.86 4.23
CA ALA A 140 10.32 17.75 3.45
C ALA A 140 9.25 16.97 2.67
N ILE A 141 8.10 16.70 3.29
CA ILE A 141 6.97 16.02 2.61
C ILE A 141 6.32 16.95 1.58
N ILE A 142 6.20 18.24 1.89
CA ILE A 142 5.70 19.22 0.92
C ILE A 142 6.63 19.27 -0.31
N GLN A 143 7.94 19.26 -0.10
CA GLN A 143 8.93 19.20 -1.17
C GLN A 143 8.83 17.91 -1.99
N LEU A 144 8.64 16.76 -1.34
CA LEU A 144 8.39 15.49 -2.04
C LEU A 144 7.15 15.60 -2.93
N TYR A 145 6.04 16.11 -2.40
CA TYR A 145 4.79 16.25 -3.15
C TYR A 145 4.92 17.20 -4.34
N GLN A 146 5.78 18.21 -4.27
CA GLN A 146 6.10 19.04 -5.42
C GLN A 146 6.82 18.25 -6.51
N LYS A 147 7.63 17.25 -6.17
CA LYS A 147 8.47 16.51 -7.12
C LYS A 147 7.82 15.25 -7.69
N LEU A 148 6.93 14.60 -6.93
CA LEU A 148 6.32 13.33 -7.34
C LEU A 148 5.63 13.46 -8.71
N PRO A 149 5.76 12.46 -9.59
CA PRO A 149 4.87 12.33 -10.73
C PRO A 149 3.46 11.94 -10.21
N TYR A 150 2.43 12.49 -10.85
CA TYR A 150 1.04 12.18 -10.56
C TYR A 150 0.34 11.62 -11.78
N VAL A 151 -0.57 10.68 -11.57
CA VAL A 151 -1.34 10.03 -12.64
C VAL A 151 -2.80 10.48 -12.52
N ASP A 152 -3.33 11.06 -13.59
CA ASP A 152 -4.73 11.39 -13.73
C ASP A 152 -5.47 10.18 -14.31
N GLY A 153 -6.21 9.46 -13.46
CA GLY A 153 -6.83 8.18 -13.82
C GLY A 153 -7.73 8.20 -15.07
N PRO A 154 -8.61 9.21 -15.26
CA PRO A 154 -9.41 9.34 -16.48
C PRO A 154 -8.57 9.47 -17.75
N GLU A 155 -7.52 10.31 -17.74
CA GLU A 155 -6.64 10.53 -18.90
C GLU A 155 -5.68 9.34 -19.12
N ALA A 156 -5.21 8.71 -18.04
CA ALA A 156 -4.38 7.51 -18.06
C ALA A 156 -5.17 6.25 -18.48
N GLY A 157 -6.50 6.30 -18.36
CA GLY A 157 -7.40 5.19 -18.65
C GLY A 157 -7.47 4.11 -17.56
N ASN A 158 -6.88 4.34 -16.38
CA ASN A 158 -6.87 3.43 -15.24
C ASN A 158 -6.64 4.18 -13.91
N PHE A 159 -7.29 3.74 -12.84
CA PHE A 159 -7.18 4.32 -11.49
C PHE A 159 -6.33 3.48 -10.54
N ASP A 160 -6.25 2.17 -10.81
CA ASP A 160 -5.58 1.24 -9.92
C ASP A 160 -4.09 1.25 -10.15
N PHE A 161 -3.34 1.40 -9.06
CA PHE A 161 -1.94 1.06 -8.99
C PHE A 161 -1.78 -0.45 -8.70
N LEU A 162 -0.56 -0.89 -8.43
CA LEU A 162 -0.24 -2.29 -8.15
C LEU A 162 -0.82 -2.74 -6.80
N LEU A 163 -1.11 -4.03 -6.70
CA LEU A 163 -1.43 -4.71 -5.44
C LEU A 163 -2.65 -4.08 -4.72
N GLY A 164 -3.68 -3.75 -5.49
CA GLY A 164 -4.98 -3.28 -4.99
C GLY A 164 -4.98 -1.84 -4.48
N SER A 165 -3.87 -1.11 -4.61
CA SER A 165 -3.81 0.32 -4.27
C SER A 165 -4.16 1.19 -5.49
N GLU A 166 -4.31 2.50 -5.30
CA GLU A 166 -4.64 3.48 -6.34
C GLU A 166 -3.50 4.48 -6.57
N PHE A 167 -3.48 5.10 -7.76
CA PHE A 167 -2.61 6.25 -7.98
C PHE A 167 -3.01 7.41 -7.05
N ALA A 168 -2.02 8.02 -6.39
CA ALA A 168 -2.24 9.21 -5.57
C ALA A 168 -2.00 10.50 -6.37
N ASP A 169 -2.77 11.54 -6.07
CA ASP A 169 -2.52 12.93 -6.44
C ASP A 169 -2.64 13.83 -5.20
N PHE A 170 -1.52 14.01 -4.50
CA PHE A 170 -1.47 14.81 -3.27
C PHE A 170 -1.56 16.32 -3.50
N ARG A 171 -1.68 16.79 -4.74
CA ARG A 171 -2.07 18.18 -5.04
C ARG A 171 -3.53 18.42 -4.63
N LYS A 172 -4.35 17.35 -4.59
CA LYS A 172 -5.73 17.39 -4.15
C LYS A 172 -5.80 17.34 -2.61
N PRO A 173 -6.51 18.29 -1.97
CA PRO A 173 -6.50 18.39 -0.51
C PRO A 173 -7.08 17.17 0.23
N GLU A 174 -8.08 16.51 -0.35
CA GLU A 174 -8.69 15.33 0.28
C GLU A 174 -7.74 14.13 0.27
N GLU A 175 -7.04 13.88 -0.84
CA GLU A 175 -6.04 12.80 -0.91
C GLU A 175 -4.85 13.09 0.03
N ALA A 176 -4.41 14.35 0.12
CA ALA A 176 -3.38 14.77 1.07
C ALA A 176 -3.82 14.62 2.54
N LYS A 177 -5.12 14.70 2.81
CA LYS A 177 -5.72 14.48 4.14
C LYS A 177 -5.85 12.99 4.44
N GLU A 178 -6.31 12.19 3.48
CA GLU A 178 -6.37 10.71 3.56
C GLU A 178 -4.98 10.11 3.82
N ALA A 179 -3.93 10.68 3.24
CA ALA A 179 -2.54 10.30 3.49
C ALA A 179 -2.12 10.39 4.97
N ARG A 180 -2.88 11.12 5.80
CA ARG A 180 -2.66 11.22 7.26
C ARG A 180 -3.40 10.18 8.08
N ASP A 181 -4.31 9.43 7.46
CA ASP A 181 -5.05 8.31 8.04
C ASP A 181 -5.08 7.12 7.06
N PRO A 182 -3.91 6.58 6.68
CA PRO A 182 -3.81 5.57 5.64
C PRO A 182 -4.59 4.27 5.98
N PHE A 183 -4.75 3.94 7.26
CA PHE A 183 -5.51 2.75 7.67
C PHE A 183 -7.01 3.02 7.86
N GLN A 184 -7.51 4.21 7.52
CA GLN A 184 -8.91 4.63 7.71
C GLN A 184 -9.42 4.39 9.15
N ARG A 185 -8.55 4.55 10.15
CA ARG A 185 -8.87 4.29 11.55
C ARG A 185 -9.43 5.53 12.25
N ASN A 186 -9.49 6.65 11.54
CA ASN A 186 -9.81 7.97 12.05
C ASN A 186 -8.97 8.28 13.30
N PRO A 187 -7.79 8.93 13.16
CA PRO A 187 -6.89 9.21 14.27
C PRO A 187 -7.52 10.15 15.32
N SER A 188 -8.69 10.75 15.03
CA SER A 188 -9.46 11.57 15.95
C SER A 188 -10.64 10.85 16.62
N SER A 189 -11.00 9.64 16.17
CA SER A 189 -12.09 8.87 16.77
C SER A 189 -11.64 8.18 18.06
N LYS A 190 -12.47 8.24 19.10
CA LYS A 190 -12.16 7.68 20.42
C LYS A 190 -12.42 6.17 20.53
N ALA A 191 -12.72 5.50 19.42
CA ALA A 191 -13.13 4.09 19.42
C ALA A 191 -11.89 3.18 19.34
N ASN A 192 -11.31 2.93 20.52
CA ASN A 192 -10.57 1.71 20.86
C ASN A 192 -9.25 1.43 20.11
N SER A 193 -8.28 2.31 20.24
CA SER A 193 -6.86 1.97 20.54
C SER A 193 -6.04 3.26 20.66
N THR A 194 -5.95 3.79 21.88
CA THR A 194 -4.87 4.69 22.32
C THR A 194 -4.52 5.84 21.35
N ASN A 195 -5.57 6.58 20.98
CA ASN A 195 -5.63 7.97 20.47
C ASN A 195 -4.29 8.71 20.32
N GLY A 196 -3.51 8.38 19.30
CA GLY A 196 -2.28 9.08 18.95
C GLY A 196 -2.11 9.16 17.45
N ARG A 197 -1.47 10.23 17.00
CA ARG A 197 -0.97 10.35 15.62
C ARG A 197 -0.02 9.19 15.36
N TYR A 198 -0.39 8.27 14.46
CA TYR A 198 0.41 7.07 14.13
C TYR A 198 1.22 7.23 12.84
N VAL A 199 1.01 8.32 12.10
CA VAL A 199 1.87 8.74 10.99
C VAL A 199 2.56 10.03 11.38
N SER A 200 3.88 10.08 11.36
CA SER A 200 4.66 11.27 11.71
C SER A 200 4.60 12.38 10.63
N PRO A 201 4.86 13.66 10.94
CA PRO A 201 4.86 14.76 9.94
C PRO A 201 5.82 14.59 8.76
N TRP A 202 6.84 13.76 8.93
CA TRP A 202 7.87 13.44 7.93
C TRP A 202 7.65 12.07 7.26
N GLN A 203 6.50 11.44 7.51
CA GLN A 203 6.08 10.19 6.88
C GLN A 203 4.87 10.43 5.99
N THR A 204 4.81 9.72 4.87
CA THR A 204 3.66 9.79 3.95
C THR A 204 3.55 8.55 3.08
N PRO A 205 2.34 8.07 2.74
CA PRO A 205 2.20 7.06 1.71
C PRO A 205 2.59 7.61 0.33
N LEU A 206 3.14 6.76 -0.53
CA LEU A 206 3.46 7.09 -1.93
C LEU A 206 2.34 6.74 -2.91
N VAL A 207 1.33 6.01 -2.44
CA VAL A 207 0.17 5.53 -3.19
C VAL A 207 -1.10 5.85 -2.41
N ARG A 208 -2.25 5.89 -3.08
CA ARG A 208 -3.55 6.08 -2.41
C ARG A 208 -4.13 4.72 -2.05
N ILE A 209 -4.81 4.66 -0.94
CA ILE A 209 -5.37 3.41 -0.41
C ILE A 209 -6.86 3.44 -0.67
N HIS A 210 -7.32 2.44 -1.41
CA HIS A 210 -8.73 2.11 -1.57
C HIS A 210 -8.92 0.63 -1.28
N GLY A 211 -10.01 0.27 -0.60
CA GLY A 211 -10.29 -1.13 -0.22
C GLY A 211 -9.16 -1.78 0.62
N GLN A 212 -8.70 -2.94 0.15
CA GLN A 212 -7.68 -3.78 0.82
C GLN A 212 -6.27 -3.65 0.20
N GLY A 213 -6.02 -2.60 -0.59
CA GLY A 213 -4.72 -2.36 -1.23
C GLY A 213 -3.55 -2.22 -0.25
N ILE A 214 -2.35 -2.54 -0.73
CA ILE A 214 -1.13 -2.32 0.05
C ILE A 214 -0.83 -0.83 0.25
N ILE A 215 -0.08 -0.52 1.30
CA ILE A 215 0.38 0.82 1.62
C ILE A 215 1.89 0.89 1.42
N LEU A 216 2.36 1.83 0.61
CA LEU A 216 3.78 2.17 0.51
C LEU A 216 4.08 3.39 1.37
N MET A 217 4.34 3.18 2.66
CA MET A 217 4.62 4.26 3.61
C MET A 217 6.09 4.65 3.54
N TYR A 218 6.38 5.93 3.25
CA TYR A 218 7.74 6.46 3.15
C TYR A 218 8.08 7.38 4.32
N ASP A 219 9.27 7.22 4.89
CA ASP A 219 9.86 8.14 5.88
C ASP A 219 11.06 8.87 5.27
N VAL A 220 10.96 10.19 5.14
CA VAL A 220 12.02 11.02 4.53
C VAL A 220 13.26 11.19 5.43
N LYS A 221 13.13 11.04 6.75
CA LYS A 221 14.24 11.19 7.70
C LYS A 221 15.15 9.97 7.70
N THR A 222 14.57 8.78 7.62
CA THR A 222 15.32 7.52 7.60
C THR A 222 15.50 6.94 6.20
N HIS A 223 14.85 7.55 5.20
CA HIS A 223 14.85 7.11 3.80
C HIS A 223 14.45 5.63 3.65
N ARG A 224 13.36 5.25 4.33
CA ARG A 224 12.86 3.87 4.39
C ARG A 224 11.41 3.79 3.96
N ILE A 225 11.05 2.64 3.40
CA ILE A 225 9.68 2.30 3.00
C ILE A 225 9.19 1.07 3.75
N TRP A 226 7.97 1.17 4.27
CA TRP A 226 7.19 0.02 4.71
C TRP A 226 6.18 -0.33 3.61
N MET A 227 6.12 -1.62 3.25
CA MET A 227 5.00 -2.17 2.48
C MET A 227 4.04 -2.82 3.46
N LEU A 228 2.85 -2.25 3.65
CA LEU A 228 1.93 -2.66 4.71
C LEU A 228 0.64 -3.18 4.12
N GLU A 229 0.13 -4.27 4.69
CA GLU A 229 -1.23 -4.71 4.45
C GLU A 229 -2.16 -4.11 5.53
N PRO A 230 -3.22 -3.38 5.17
CA PRO A 230 -3.99 -2.55 6.12
C PRO A 230 -4.62 -3.29 7.31
N ASN A 231 -4.80 -4.61 7.21
CA ASN A 231 -5.57 -5.41 8.17
C ASN A 231 -4.78 -6.51 8.89
N SER A 232 -3.60 -6.87 8.42
CA SER A 232 -2.86 -8.01 8.97
C SER A 232 -1.82 -7.62 10.02
N GLY A 233 -1.41 -6.34 10.04
CA GLY A 233 -0.34 -5.89 10.93
C GLY A 233 1.02 -6.51 10.61
N VAL A 234 1.18 -7.05 9.40
CA VAL A 234 2.44 -7.60 8.90
C VAL A 234 2.92 -6.84 7.66
N THR A 235 4.18 -7.07 7.29
CA THR A 235 4.74 -6.56 6.04
C THR A 235 4.15 -7.29 4.84
N ALA A 236 3.78 -6.54 3.81
CA ALA A 236 3.44 -7.04 2.48
C ALA A 236 4.66 -7.14 1.56
N ASP A 237 5.85 -6.80 2.07
CA ASP A 237 7.09 -6.86 1.31
C ASP A 237 7.52 -8.32 1.11
N PRO A 238 7.59 -8.81 -0.14
CA PRO A 238 7.98 -10.19 -0.41
C PRO A 238 9.40 -10.53 0.06
N GLU A 239 10.30 -9.56 0.15
CA GLU A 239 11.68 -9.79 0.58
C GLU A 239 11.83 -9.86 2.10
N LEU A 240 10.76 -9.55 2.84
CA LEU A 240 10.72 -9.59 4.31
C LEU A 240 9.75 -10.67 4.85
N VAL A 241 9.24 -11.56 3.99
CA VAL A 241 8.35 -12.65 4.41
C VAL A 241 9.06 -13.52 5.45
N GLY A 242 8.39 -13.73 6.59
CA GLY A 242 8.93 -14.52 7.72
C GLY A 242 9.91 -13.74 8.62
N THR A 243 10.19 -12.47 8.33
CA THR A 243 11.01 -11.63 9.21
C THR A 243 10.21 -11.21 10.44
N ALA A 244 10.82 -11.35 11.62
CA ALA A 244 10.21 -10.89 12.87
C ALA A 244 10.13 -9.36 12.91
N ASN A 245 9.16 -8.85 13.67
CA ASN A 245 9.03 -7.42 13.92
C ASN A 245 10.32 -6.83 14.55
N ILE A 246 10.67 -5.61 14.15
CA ILE A 246 11.92 -4.93 14.56
C ILE A 246 11.81 -4.41 16.02
N GLY A 247 10.61 -4.43 16.59
CA GLY A 247 10.40 -4.08 17.99
C GLY A 247 9.03 -4.53 18.50
N GLU A 248 8.75 -4.19 19.75
CA GLU A 248 7.43 -4.42 20.33
C GLU A 248 6.41 -3.43 19.77
N GLN A 249 5.16 -3.89 19.63
CA GLN A 249 4.06 -3.01 19.26
C GLN A 249 3.87 -1.98 20.38
N GLY A 250 4.03 -0.71 20.04
CA GLY A 250 3.85 0.39 20.99
C GLY A 250 2.41 0.50 21.50
N ILE A 251 2.21 1.43 22.45
CA ILE A 251 0.90 1.70 23.05
C ILE A 251 -0.17 1.97 21.97
N ASN A 252 0.20 2.69 20.90
CA ASN A 252 -0.67 2.91 19.75
C ASN A 252 -0.66 1.70 18.83
N LYS A 253 -1.74 0.91 18.86
CA LYS A 253 -1.87 -0.31 18.05
C LYS A 253 -1.85 -0.05 16.54
N ASN A 254 -2.13 1.18 16.11
CA ASN A 254 -2.09 1.59 14.71
C ASN A 254 -0.68 2.03 14.26
N SER A 255 0.29 2.09 15.17
CA SER A 255 1.68 2.36 14.79
C SER A 255 2.26 1.19 14.02
N PHE A 256 2.82 1.46 12.85
CA PHE A 256 3.47 0.47 11.99
C PHE A 256 4.99 0.43 12.16
N GLU A 257 5.57 1.27 13.02
CA GLU A 257 7.03 1.42 13.13
C GLU A 257 7.75 0.14 13.58
N HIS A 258 7.03 -0.75 14.28
CA HIS A 258 7.51 -2.06 14.70
C HIS A 258 7.59 -3.09 13.55
N ILE A 259 6.90 -2.82 12.42
CA ILE A 259 6.86 -3.71 11.25
C ILE A 259 8.18 -3.58 10.46
N PRO A 260 8.73 -4.69 9.92
CA PRO A 260 9.94 -4.66 9.10
C PRO A 260 9.83 -3.73 7.88
N ASN A 261 10.94 -3.10 7.52
CA ASN A 261 11.03 -2.13 6.42
C ASN A 261 12.43 -2.11 5.80
N ARG A 262 12.54 -1.55 4.59
CA ARG A 262 13.77 -1.52 3.78
C ARG A 262 14.13 -0.11 3.29
N PRO A 263 15.38 0.12 2.86
CA PRO A 263 15.75 1.36 2.16
C PRO A 263 14.80 1.68 1.00
N ALA A 264 14.43 2.96 0.87
CA ALA A 264 13.41 3.37 -0.08
C ALA A 264 13.83 3.14 -1.54
N ASP A 265 15.11 3.33 -1.84
CA ASP A 265 15.68 3.10 -3.16
C ASP A 265 15.64 1.63 -3.58
N GLU A 266 15.98 0.72 -2.66
CA GLU A 266 15.89 -0.73 -2.88
C GLU A 266 14.46 -1.15 -3.18
N VAL A 267 13.49 -0.77 -2.34
CA VAL A 267 12.08 -1.13 -2.52
C VAL A 267 11.56 -0.65 -3.88
N LEU A 268 11.78 0.61 -4.24
CA LEU A 268 11.23 1.16 -5.49
C LEU A 268 11.94 0.62 -6.74
N ARG A 269 13.24 0.28 -6.66
CA ARG A 269 13.96 -0.41 -7.75
C ARG A 269 13.46 -1.84 -7.92
N ASP A 270 13.21 -2.54 -6.81
CA ASP A 270 12.63 -3.88 -6.82
C ASP A 270 11.22 -3.88 -7.42
N TYR A 271 10.40 -2.86 -7.15
CA TYR A 271 9.10 -2.70 -7.80
C TYR A 271 9.20 -2.74 -9.33
N ARG A 272 10.12 -1.97 -9.89
CA ARG A 272 10.37 -1.96 -11.34
C ARG A 272 10.89 -3.31 -11.83
N LYS A 273 11.76 -3.96 -11.07
CA LYS A 273 12.25 -5.31 -11.37
C LYS A 273 11.10 -6.33 -11.38
N TRP A 274 10.21 -6.29 -10.40
CA TRP A 274 9.06 -7.18 -10.30
C TRP A 274 8.08 -7.02 -11.46
N LEU A 275 7.91 -5.80 -11.99
CA LEU A 275 7.16 -5.56 -13.23
C LEU A 275 7.86 -6.17 -14.45
N ALA A 276 9.18 -6.00 -14.58
CA ALA A 276 9.96 -6.58 -15.66
C ALA A 276 9.93 -8.12 -15.65
N GLU A 277 9.94 -8.72 -14.46
CA GLU A 277 9.88 -10.17 -14.23
C GLU A 277 8.45 -10.74 -14.26
N LEU A 278 7.42 -9.88 -14.37
CA LEU A 278 6.02 -10.26 -14.25
C LEU A 278 5.78 -11.08 -12.97
N ARG A 279 6.35 -10.61 -11.85
CA ARG A 279 6.00 -11.04 -10.48
C ARG A 279 4.74 -10.33 -10.00
N TYR A 280 4.59 -9.08 -10.43
CA TYR A 280 3.36 -8.32 -10.31
C TYR A 280 2.94 -7.85 -11.70
N ILE A 281 1.67 -8.03 -12.00
CA ILE A 281 1.06 -7.57 -13.23
C ILE A 281 -0.08 -6.63 -12.83
N PRO A 282 -0.12 -5.42 -13.42
CA PRO A 282 -1.15 -4.46 -13.08
C PRO A 282 -2.51 -4.89 -13.66
N GLY A 283 -3.61 -4.54 -12.98
CA GLY A 283 -4.98 -4.86 -13.41
C GLY A 283 -5.77 -5.82 -12.52
N ASN A 284 -5.33 -6.08 -11.28
CA ASN A 284 -6.06 -6.87 -10.28
C ASN A 284 -6.74 -6.00 -9.20
N GLY A 285 -7.10 -4.76 -9.53
CA GLY A 285 -7.82 -3.86 -8.63
C GLY A 285 -9.31 -3.76 -8.97
N GLU A 286 -10.09 -3.24 -8.03
CA GLU A 286 -11.55 -3.06 -8.13
C GLU A 286 -11.95 -2.10 -9.27
N ASN A 287 -11.07 -1.18 -9.67
CA ASN A 287 -11.31 -0.26 -10.79
C ASN A 287 -10.68 -0.73 -12.10
N SER A 288 -10.16 -1.96 -12.13
CA SER A 288 -9.58 -2.51 -13.34
C SER A 288 -10.70 -2.84 -14.32
N LYS A 289 -10.48 -2.55 -15.61
CA LYS A 289 -11.45 -2.84 -16.69
C LYS A 289 -11.76 -4.33 -16.87
N PHE A 290 -11.15 -5.21 -16.06
CA PHE A 290 -11.15 -6.67 -16.18
C PHE A 290 -11.73 -7.36 -14.94
N GLU A 291 -12.46 -6.62 -14.10
CA GLU A 291 -13.09 -7.12 -12.87
C GLU A 291 -13.80 -8.48 -13.09
N GLY A 292 -13.38 -9.49 -12.33
CA GLY A 292 -13.99 -10.84 -12.35
C GLY A 292 -13.53 -11.80 -13.46
N LEU A 293 -12.73 -11.34 -14.44
CA LEU A 293 -12.15 -12.18 -15.51
C LEU A 293 -10.62 -12.12 -15.56
N TYR A 294 -9.99 -11.55 -14.53
CA TYR A 294 -8.55 -11.44 -14.44
C TYR A 294 -7.90 -12.80 -14.15
N ASP A 295 -7.36 -13.43 -15.19
CA ASP A 295 -6.44 -14.56 -15.04
C ASP A 295 -5.00 -14.05 -15.13
N TYR A 296 -4.34 -14.04 -13.96
CA TYR A 296 -2.94 -13.64 -13.82
C TYR A 296 -2.01 -14.41 -14.77
N TYR A 297 -2.19 -15.72 -14.89
CA TYR A 297 -1.31 -16.56 -15.70
C TYR A 297 -1.55 -16.35 -17.19
N ALA A 298 -2.81 -16.20 -17.61
CA ALA A 298 -3.13 -15.87 -18.99
C ALA A 298 -2.52 -14.53 -19.41
N LEU A 299 -2.71 -13.48 -18.61
CA LEU A 299 -2.15 -12.17 -18.90
C LEU A 299 -0.61 -12.18 -18.86
N LYS A 300 -0.01 -12.93 -17.92
CA LYS A 300 1.44 -13.15 -17.87
C LYS A 300 1.97 -13.76 -19.16
N ASN A 301 1.32 -14.81 -19.65
CA ASN A 301 1.72 -15.48 -20.88
C ASN A 301 1.61 -14.53 -22.09
N LEU A 302 0.55 -13.73 -22.16
CA LEU A 302 0.41 -12.73 -23.22
C LEU A 302 1.59 -11.74 -23.26
N TYR A 303 2.05 -11.24 -22.10
CA TYR A 303 3.24 -10.38 -22.06
C TYR A 303 4.50 -11.09 -22.56
N ILE A 304 4.72 -12.34 -22.13
CA ILE A 304 5.89 -13.15 -22.50
C ILE A 304 5.91 -13.42 -24.01
N GLU A 305 4.79 -13.90 -24.57
CA GLU A 305 4.63 -14.20 -26.00
C GLU A 305 4.88 -12.98 -26.89
N HIS A 306 4.58 -11.79 -26.36
CA HIS A 306 4.77 -10.54 -27.06
C HIS A 306 6.11 -9.87 -26.76
N GLY A 307 7.03 -10.55 -26.07
CA GLY A 307 8.44 -10.15 -25.93
C GLY A 307 8.74 -9.26 -24.73
N TRP A 308 7.87 -9.17 -23.74
CA TRP A 308 8.16 -8.44 -22.51
C TRP A 308 9.36 -9.07 -21.75
N PRO A 309 10.27 -8.28 -21.15
CA PRO A 309 10.33 -6.81 -21.19
C PRO A 309 11.17 -6.24 -22.34
N MET A 310 12.09 -7.01 -22.93
CA MET A 310 13.16 -6.46 -23.80
C MET A 310 12.73 -6.19 -25.25
N PHE A 311 11.83 -7.00 -25.80
CA PHE A 311 11.41 -6.96 -27.20
C PHE A 311 9.89 -6.80 -27.33
N PHE A 312 9.31 -6.02 -26.41
CA PHE A 312 7.86 -5.96 -26.24
C PHE A 312 7.16 -5.32 -27.45
N LYS A 313 6.26 -6.07 -28.06
CA LYS A 313 5.44 -5.65 -29.21
C LYS A 313 4.08 -5.18 -28.73
N GLY A 314 4.04 -3.97 -28.14
CA GLY A 314 2.85 -3.42 -27.48
C GLY A 314 1.57 -3.49 -28.32
N ASP A 315 1.61 -3.08 -29.59
CA ASP A 315 0.40 -3.05 -30.44
C ASP A 315 -0.16 -4.46 -30.69
N LYS A 316 0.73 -5.44 -30.90
CA LYS A 316 0.34 -6.85 -31.04
C LYS A 316 -0.22 -7.41 -29.74
N PHE A 317 0.40 -7.06 -28.62
CA PHE A 317 -0.07 -7.42 -27.29
C PHE A 317 -1.48 -6.88 -27.02
N GLU A 318 -1.78 -5.63 -27.36
CA GLU A 318 -3.11 -5.06 -27.13
C GLU A 318 -4.20 -5.76 -27.96
N VAL A 319 -3.89 -6.11 -29.22
CA VAL A 319 -4.79 -6.91 -30.06
C VAL A 319 -5.01 -8.30 -29.44
N ALA A 320 -3.94 -8.98 -29.02
CA ALA A 320 -4.03 -10.30 -28.40
C ALA A 320 -4.80 -10.25 -27.07
N ARG A 321 -4.56 -9.24 -26.24
CA ARG A 321 -5.29 -8.99 -24.98
C ARG A 321 -6.78 -8.75 -25.24
N ALA A 322 -7.12 -7.96 -26.27
CA ALA A 322 -8.51 -7.70 -26.63
C ALA A 322 -9.23 -8.97 -27.11
N ARG A 323 -8.57 -9.79 -27.95
CA ARG A 323 -9.09 -11.09 -28.38
C ARG A 323 -9.32 -12.04 -27.22
N TRP A 324 -8.31 -12.21 -26.37
CA TRP A 324 -8.40 -13.06 -25.19
C TRP A 324 -9.55 -12.62 -24.29
N TYR A 325 -9.65 -11.32 -23.98
CA TYR A 325 -10.73 -10.80 -23.15
C TYR A 325 -12.12 -10.98 -23.77
N ALA A 326 -12.27 -10.73 -25.09
CA ALA A 326 -13.52 -10.95 -25.80
C ALA A 326 -13.93 -12.43 -25.77
N GLY A 327 -12.97 -13.34 -25.97
CA GLY A 327 -13.16 -14.78 -25.85
C GLY A 327 -13.60 -15.21 -24.45
N GLU A 328 -12.91 -14.75 -23.40
CA GLU A 328 -13.27 -15.05 -22.01
C GLU A 328 -14.65 -14.50 -21.64
N ARG A 329 -14.99 -13.29 -22.07
CA ARG A 329 -16.31 -12.72 -21.82
C ARG A 329 -17.41 -13.48 -22.56
N ALA A 330 -17.15 -13.89 -23.80
CA ALA A 330 -18.07 -14.71 -24.58
C ALA A 330 -18.27 -16.08 -23.92
N ARG A 331 -17.21 -16.74 -23.45
CA ARG A 331 -17.29 -17.99 -22.67
C ARG A 331 -18.08 -17.80 -21.38
N HIS A 332 -17.78 -16.74 -20.61
CA HIS A 332 -18.45 -16.46 -19.34
C HIS A 332 -19.96 -16.26 -19.52
N ASN A 333 -20.35 -15.36 -20.43
CA ASN A 333 -21.76 -15.08 -20.74
C ASN A 333 -22.42 -16.31 -21.38
N GLY A 334 -21.70 -16.99 -22.24
CA GLY A 334 -22.16 -18.18 -22.92
C GLY A 334 -22.47 -19.35 -21.99
N ASN A 335 -21.66 -19.50 -20.94
CA ASN A 335 -21.83 -20.49 -19.89
C ASN A 335 -22.87 -20.08 -18.83
N GLU A 336 -23.61 -18.98 -19.02
CA GLU A 336 -24.67 -18.56 -18.09
C GLU A 336 -25.71 -19.65 -17.80
N PRO A 337 -26.22 -20.41 -18.79
CA PRO A 337 -27.17 -21.49 -18.52
C PRO A 337 -26.60 -22.56 -17.57
N VAL A 338 -25.33 -22.92 -17.74
CA VAL A 338 -24.64 -23.89 -16.87
C VAL A 338 -24.41 -23.30 -15.48
N ARG A 339 -23.98 -22.03 -15.39
CA ARG A 339 -23.79 -21.33 -14.10
C ARG A 339 -25.09 -21.20 -13.32
N GLU A 340 -26.21 -20.91 -13.97
CA GLU A 340 -27.53 -20.84 -13.35
C GLU A 340 -27.96 -22.20 -12.80
N LYS A 341 -27.79 -23.27 -13.59
CA LYS A 341 -28.03 -24.64 -13.12
C LYS A 341 -27.20 -24.96 -11.87
N ASP A 342 -25.90 -24.70 -11.92
CA ASP A 342 -24.99 -25.00 -10.80
C ASP A 342 -25.32 -24.17 -9.55
N LYS A 343 -25.72 -22.89 -9.74
CA LYS A 343 -26.21 -22.02 -8.67
C LYS A 343 -27.45 -22.62 -7.99
N PHE A 344 -28.48 -23.00 -8.75
CA PHE A 344 -29.69 -23.59 -8.16
C PHE A 344 -29.42 -24.96 -7.54
N ALA A 345 -28.51 -25.77 -8.10
CA ALA A 345 -28.08 -27.02 -7.49
C ALA A 345 -27.38 -26.80 -6.14
N LEU A 346 -26.57 -25.74 -6.02
CA LEU A 346 -25.94 -25.34 -4.75
C LEU A 346 -26.99 -24.86 -3.74
N TRP A 347 -27.93 -24.01 -4.17
CA TRP A 347 -29.01 -23.51 -3.33
C TRP A 347 -29.93 -24.63 -2.85
N LYS A 348 -30.21 -25.62 -3.70
CA LYS A 348 -30.94 -26.83 -3.32
C LYS A 348 -30.24 -27.55 -2.16
N LYS A 349 -28.93 -27.80 -2.26
CA LYS A 349 -28.14 -28.45 -1.18
C LYS A 349 -28.10 -27.61 0.10
N ALA A 350 -28.10 -26.29 0.00
CA ALA A 350 -28.20 -25.42 1.17
C ALA A 350 -29.58 -25.51 1.83
N ALA A 351 -30.64 -25.39 1.04
CA ALA A 351 -32.02 -25.48 1.51
C ALA A 351 -32.37 -26.86 2.09
N GLU A 352 -31.84 -27.96 1.54
CA GLU A 352 -32.00 -29.31 2.11
C GLU A 352 -31.40 -29.40 3.53
N ARG A 353 -30.22 -28.80 3.75
CA ARG A 353 -29.60 -28.74 5.07
C ARG A 353 -30.43 -27.93 6.05
N ASP A 354 -30.94 -26.78 5.61
CA ASP A 354 -31.75 -25.90 6.44
C ASP A 354 -33.11 -26.53 6.78
N LEU A 355 -33.74 -27.21 5.81
CA LEU A 355 -34.97 -27.98 6.03
C LEU A 355 -34.74 -29.08 7.07
N GLN A 356 -33.66 -29.85 6.96
CA GLN A 356 -33.33 -30.89 7.93
C GLN A 356 -33.10 -30.30 9.33
N ALA A 357 -32.40 -29.17 9.42
CA ALA A 357 -32.19 -28.48 10.69
C ALA A 357 -33.53 -28.05 11.33
N ARG A 358 -34.44 -27.46 10.55
CA ARG A 358 -35.76 -27.04 11.08
C ARG A 358 -36.67 -28.22 11.42
N GLN A 359 -36.58 -29.33 10.70
CA GLN A 359 -37.26 -30.56 11.09
C GLN A 359 -36.77 -31.08 12.44
N ASN A 360 -35.46 -31.01 12.68
CA ASN A 360 -34.89 -31.38 13.98
C ASN A 360 -35.34 -30.42 15.09
N ASP A 361 -35.39 -29.11 14.83
CA ASP A 361 -35.89 -28.11 15.79
C ASP A 361 -37.35 -28.39 16.19
N VAL A 362 -38.22 -28.71 15.22
CA VAL A 362 -39.61 -29.09 15.50
C VAL A 362 -39.68 -30.35 16.36
N ALA A 363 -38.82 -31.34 16.10
CA ALA A 363 -38.79 -32.58 16.86
C ALA A 363 -38.21 -32.43 18.27
N ALA A 364 -37.33 -31.44 18.48
CA ALA A 364 -36.66 -31.16 19.75
C ALA A 364 -37.40 -30.11 20.60
N ALA A 365 -38.45 -29.47 20.09
CA ALA A 365 -39.20 -28.46 20.82
C ALA A 365 -39.92 -29.06 22.03
N GLU A 366 -39.58 -28.57 23.23
CA GLU A 366 -40.21 -28.99 24.49
C GLU A 366 -41.43 -28.12 24.84
N GLU A 367 -41.46 -26.88 24.36
CA GLU A 367 -42.55 -25.93 24.57
C GLU A 367 -43.39 -25.73 23.30
N ILE A 368 -44.70 -25.58 23.48
CA ILE A 368 -45.66 -25.42 22.36
C ILE A 368 -45.37 -24.17 21.52
N ASN A 369 -44.88 -23.09 22.14
CA ASN A 369 -44.57 -21.86 21.43
C ASN A 369 -43.35 -22.02 20.51
N ASP A 370 -42.31 -22.70 20.99
CA ASP A 370 -41.11 -23.00 20.21
C ASP A 370 -41.43 -23.98 19.07
N GLU A 371 -42.30 -24.95 19.32
CA GLU A 371 -42.82 -25.86 18.29
C GLU A 371 -43.53 -25.09 17.17
N TRP A 372 -44.38 -24.12 17.51
CA TRP A 372 -45.07 -23.27 16.52
C TRP A 372 -44.11 -22.38 15.72
N ILE A 373 -43.10 -21.78 16.37
CA ILE A 373 -42.07 -20.99 15.69
C ILE A 373 -41.29 -21.88 14.71
N ALA A 374 -40.82 -23.04 15.15
CA ALA A 374 -40.06 -23.96 14.32
C ALA A 374 -40.90 -24.48 13.13
N LYS A 375 -42.19 -24.80 13.35
CA LYS A 375 -43.12 -25.19 12.28
C LYS A 375 -43.35 -24.08 11.26
N TRP A 376 -43.46 -22.82 11.70
CA TRP A 376 -43.61 -21.68 10.81
C TRP A 376 -42.36 -21.44 9.95
N GLU A 377 -41.17 -21.52 10.54
CA GLU A 377 -39.91 -21.43 9.80
C GLU A 377 -39.76 -22.57 8.79
N LEU A 378 -40.11 -23.80 9.19
CA LEU A 378 -40.12 -24.95 8.30
C LEU A 378 -41.09 -24.75 7.11
N PHE A 379 -42.28 -24.21 7.36
CA PHE A 379 -43.27 -23.90 6.31
C PHE A 379 -42.73 -22.88 5.30
N LYS A 380 -42.13 -21.78 5.78
CA LYS A 380 -41.51 -20.76 4.90
C LYS A 380 -40.39 -21.35 4.04
N LEU A 381 -39.51 -22.15 4.65
CA LEU A 381 -38.42 -22.82 3.93
C LEU A 381 -38.95 -23.81 2.90
N GLY A 382 -40.04 -24.53 3.19
CA GLY A 382 -40.69 -25.41 2.23
C GLY A 382 -41.12 -24.69 0.94
N GLY A 383 -41.68 -23.48 1.06
CA GLY A 383 -42.02 -22.64 -0.09
C GLY A 383 -40.80 -22.20 -0.91
N ILE A 384 -39.73 -21.77 -0.23
CA ILE A 384 -38.46 -21.40 -0.88
C ILE A 384 -37.85 -22.61 -1.60
N TYR A 385 -37.82 -23.77 -0.95
CA TYR A 385 -37.29 -25.00 -1.51
C TYR A 385 -38.07 -25.44 -2.75
N GLY A 386 -39.40 -25.37 -2.71
CA GLY A 386 -40.24 -25.64 -3.89
C GLY A 386 -39.91 -24.74 -5.07
N LYS A 387 -39.67 -23.44 -4.83
CA LYS A 387 -39.23 -22.51 -5.88
C LYS A 387 -37.86 -22.90 -6.44
N ILE A 388 -36.88 -23.21 -5.57
CA ILE A 388 -35.54 -23.63 -6.00
C ILE A 388 -35.60 -24.88 -6.88
N LEU A 389 -36.47 -25.85 -6.57
CA LEU A 389 -36.64 -27.04 -7.39
C LEU A 389 -37.22 -26.72 -8.78
N SER A 390 -38.18 -25.81 -8.86
CA SER A 390 -38.73 -25.34 -10.14
C SER A 390 -37.66 -24.64 -10.97
N ASP A 391 -36.98 -23.66 -10.38
CA ASP A 391 -35.94 -22.88 -11.04
C ASP A 391 -34.77 -23.79 -11.50
N LEU A 392 -34.40 -24.79 -10.69
CA LEU A 392 -33.39 -25.79 -11.07
C LEU A 392 -33.84 -26.63 -12.28
N ALA A 393 -35.07 -27.13 -12.29
CA ALA A 393 -35.58 -27.93 -13.40
C ALA A 393 -35.61 -27.13 -14.71
N GLU A 394 -36.03 -25.86 -14.65
CA GLU A 394 -36.01 -24.95 -15.79
C GLU A 394 -34.57 -24.69 -16.27
N ALA A 395 -33.64 -24.42 -15.35
CA ALA A 395 -32.23 -24.20 -15.69
C ALA A 395 -31.56 -25.46 -16.27
N GLU A 396 -31.93 -26.66 -15.83
CA GLU A 396 -31.42 -27.92 -16.39
C GLU A 396 -31.85 -28.14 -17.84
N VAL A 397 -33.12 -27.85 -18.16
CA VAL A 397 -33.64 -27.91 -19.52
C VAL A 397 -32.90 -26.90 -20.40
N GLU A 398 -32.76 -25.66 -19.93
CA GLU A 398 -32.12 -24.59 -20.68
C GLU A 398 -30.62 -24.87 -20.91
N ALA A 399 -29.90 -25.33 -19.90
CA ALA A 399 -28.50 -25.72 -20.01
C ALA A 399 -28.30 -26.88 -21.00
N THR A 400 -29.19 -27.88 -20.99
CA THR A 400 -29.13 -29.00 -21.94
C THR A 400 -29.42 -28.55 -23.37
N ARG A 401 -30.34 -27.59 -23.53
CA ARG A 401 -30.76 -27.05 -24.83
C ARG A 401 -29.68 -26.18 -25.47
N LEU A 402 -29.04 -25.31 -24.68
CA LEU A 402 -28.05 -24.34 -25.15
C LEU A 402 -26.61 -24.84 -25.11
N CYS A 403 -26.30 -25.78 -24.22
CA CYS A 403 -24.95 -26.28 -23.99
C CYS A 403 -24.94 -27.82 -23.96
N PRO A 404 -25.23 -28.48 -25.11
CA PRO A 404 -25.13 -29.93 -25.20
C PRO A 404 -23.72 -30.38 -24.79
N ASP A 405 -23.62 -31.49 -24.06
CA ASP A 405 -22.36 -32.05 -23.55
C ASP A 405 -21.55 -31.11 -22.62
N ARG A 406 -22.19 -30.05 -22.08
CA ARG A 406 -21.58 -29.00 -21.25
C ARG A 406 -20.65 -28.05 -22.00
N GLU A 407 -20.63 -28.10 -23.33
CA GLU A 407 -19.92 -27.13 -24.15
C GLU A 407 -20.93 -26.16 -24.76
N CYS A 408 -20.91 -24.91 -24.30
CA CYS A 408 -21.81 -23.87 -24.83
C CYS A 408 -21.32 -23.27 -26.16
N TYR A 409 -20.00 -23.34 -26.44
CA TYR A 409 -19.37 -22.75 -27.62
C TYR A 409 -18.15 -23.57 -28.04
N LYS A 410 -17.90 -23.64 -29.36
CA LYS A 410 -16.60 -24.07 -29.87
C LYS A 410 -15.64 -22.89 -29.92
N GLU A 411 -14.34 -23.16 -29.98
CA GLU A 411 -13.32 -22.11 -30.08
C GLU A 411 -13.51 -21.26 -31.34
N GLU A 412 -13.96 -21.89 -32.43
CA GLU A 412 -14.26 -21.22 -33.71
C GLU A 412 -15.42 -20.20 -33.63
N ASP A 413 -16.30 -20.33 -32.63
CA ASP A 413 -17.47 -19.47 -32.45
C ASP A 413 -17.15 -18.20 -31.64
N LEU A 414 -15.93 -18.08 -31.11
CA LEU A 414 -15.55 -16.96 -30.25
C LEU A 414 -15.26 -15.69 -31.06
N PRO A 415 -15.66 -14.52 -30.56
CA PRO A 415 -15.40 -13.26 -31.26
C PRO A 415 -13.90 -13.02 -31.39
N LEU A 416 -13.51 -12.57 -32.59
CA LEU A 416 -12.13 -12.17 -32.93
C LEU A 416 -11.10 -13.32 -32.94
N TRP A 417 -11.55 -14.57 -33.16
CA TRP A 417 -10.70 -15.75 -33.41
C TRP A 417 -9.70 -15.53 -34.55
#